data_AF-A0A3S9XA82-F1
#
_entry.id   AF-A0A3S9XA82-F1
#
_cell.length_a   1.000
_cell.length_b   1.000
_cell.length_c   1.000
_cell.angle_alpha   90.00
_cell.angle_beta   90.00
_cell.angle_gamma   90.00
#
_symmetry.space_group_name_H-M   'P 1'
#
loop_
_entity.id
_entity.type
_entity.pdbx_description
1 polymer ?
#
loop_
_entity_poly.entity_id
_entity_poly.type
_entity_poly.pdbx_seq_one_letter_code
_entity_poly.pdbx_strand_id
1 'polypeptide(L)'
;MKKDDIYRSQFRLPYSLYEKLKESADANNRSVNAELIIRLENSFLFGGMEASNNKEEATLTAKEIFRISEDTKKILGLLKKAEVTRIDIINKKKDDE
;
A
#
# COMPACT_ATOMS: atom_id res chain seq x y z
N MET A 1 7.68 -2.68 -32.85
CA MET A 1 6.41 -2.94 -32.13
C MET A 1 5.44 -3.52 -33.15
N LYS A 2 5.08 -4.80 -33.05
CA LYS A 2 4.11 -5.36 -34.01
C LYS A 2 2.76 -4.69 -33.78
N LYS A 3 2.05 -4.36 -34.86
CA LYS A 3 0.77 -3.64 -34.82
C LYS A 3 -0.38 -4.51 -34.27
N ASP A 4 -0.08 -5.75 -33.91
CA ASP A 4 -1.03 -6.85 -33.75
C ASP A 4 -1.27 -7.30 -32.29
N ASP A 5 -0.74 -6.59 -31.30
CA ASP A 5 -0.91 -6.96 -29.87
C ASP A 5 -2.22 -6.44 -29.25
N ILE A 6 -3.14 -5.86 -30.05
CA ILE A 6 -4.43 -5.34 -29.57
C ILE A 6 -5.57 -6.24 -30.05
N TYR A 7 -6.12 -7.04 -29.14
CA TYR A 7 -7.41 -7.71 -29.35
C TYR A 7 -8.55 -6.71 -29.20
N ARG A 8 -9.46 -6.65 -30.19
CA ARG A 8 -10.61 -5.76 -30.18
C ARG A 8 -11.87 -6.56 -29.88
N SER A 9 -12.61 -6.13 -28.86
CA SER A 9 -13.89 -6.74 -28.47
C SER A 9 -15.02 -5.72 -28.56
N GLN A 10 -16.23 -6.21 -28.83
CA GLN A 10 -17.44 -5.41 -28.72
C GLN A 10 -18.20 -5.84 -27.47
N PHE A 11 -18.42 -4.92 -26.54
CA PHE A 11 -19.16 -5.19 -25.31
C PHE A 11 -20.61 -4.70 -25.44
N ARG A 12 -21.55 -5.50 -24.93
CA ARG A 12 -22.95 -5.11 -24.76
C ARG A 12 -23.19 -4.81 -23.29
N LEU A 13 -23.09 -3.54 -22.93
CA LEU A 13 -23.33 -3.07 -21.57
C LEU A 13 -24.75 -2.49 -21.46
N PRO A 14 -25.46 -2.71 -20.35
CA PRO A 14 -26.63 -1.90 -20.02
C PRO A 14 -26.26 -0.41 -20.03
N TYR A 15 -27.15 0.44 -20.54
CA TYR A 15 -26.85 1.86 -20.74
C TYR A 15 -26.42 2.56 -19.44
N SER A 16 -27.13 2.28 -18.34
CA SER A 16 -26.83 2.82 -17.01
C SER A 16 -25.45 2.42 -16.49
N LEU A 17 -24.92 1.26 -16.91
CA LEU A 17 -23.56 0.84 -16.54
C LEU A 17 -22.51 1.60 -17.35
N TYR A 18 -22.77 1.82 -18.65
CA TYR A 18 -21.91 2.62 -19.50
C TYR A 18 -21.81 4.07 -18.98
N GLU A 19 -22.92 4.69 -18.57
CA GLU A 19 -22.92 6.05 -18.03
C GLU A 19 -22.03 6.16 -16.78
N LYS A 20 -22.19 5.26 -15.81
CA LYS A 20 -21.33 5.21 -14.62
C LYS A 20 -19.86 5.03 -14.95
N LEU A 21 -19.55 4.20 -15.95
CA LEU A 21 -18.17 3.99 -16.41
C LEU A 21 -17.61 5.26 -17.06
N LYS A 22 -18.43 5.98 -17.83
CA LYS A 22 -18.06 7.24 -18.47
C LYS A 22 -17.82 8.34 -17.44
N GLU A 23 -18.73 8.54 -16.50
CA GLU A 23 -18.57 9.50 -15.40
C GLU A 23 -17.28 9.26 -14.60
N SER A 24 -16.97 7.99 -14.30
CA SER A 24 -15.71 7.63 -13.65
C SER A 24 -14.49 7.96 -14.51
N ALA A 25 -14.54 7.68 -15.81
CA ALA A 25 -13.46 7.97 -16.73
C ALA A 25 -13.20 9.49 -16.80
N ASP A 26 -14.26 10.28 -16.90
CA ASP A 26 -14.21 11.74 -16.93
C ASP A 26 -13.63 12.29 -15.61
N ALA A 27 -14.09 11.80 -14.46
CA ALA A 27 -13.56 12.20 -13.14
C ALA A 27 -12.07 11.88 -12.96
N ASN A 28 -11.57 10.83 -13.63
CA ASN A 28 -10.16 10.43 -13.62
C ASN A 28 -9.36 10.99 -14.80
N ASN A 29 -9.93 11.91 -15.59
CA ASN A 29 -9.29 12.50 -16.79
C ASN A 29 -8.72 11.46 -17.77
N ARG A 30 -9.44 10.37 -18.01
CA ARG A 30 -9.01 9.28 -18.90
C ARG A 30 -10.12 8.85 -19.84
N SER A 31 -9.75 8.16 -20.92
CA SER A 31 -10.76 7.58 -21.83
C SER A 31 -11.52 6.44 -21.16
N VAL A 32 -12.76 6.20 -21.62
CA VAL A 32 -13.58 5.06 -21.18
C VAL A 32 -12.85 3.73 -21.37
N ASN A 33 -12.07 3.59 -22.46
CA ASN A 33 -11.26 2.40 -22.69
C ASN A 33 -10.16 2.22 -21.63
N ALA A 34 -9.47 3.30 -21.26
CA ALA A 34 -8.43 3.26 -20.23
C ALA A 34 -9.01 2.94 -18.85
N GLU A 35 -10.18 3.52 -18.52
CA GLU A 35 -10.93 3.17 -17.30
C GLU A 35 -11.30 1.69 -17.26
N LEU A 36 -11.82 1.16 -18.38
CA LEU A 36 -12.21 -0.24 -18.49
C LEU A 36 -11.02 -1.19 -18.33
N ILE A 37 -9.88 -0.89 -18.95
CA ILE A 37 -8.64 -1.67 -18.81
C ILE A 37 -8.19 -1.69 -17.35
N ILE A 38 -8.14 -0.54 -16.69
CA ILE A 38 -7.65 -0.46 -15.30
C ILE A 38 -8.56 -1.21 -14.34
N ARG A 39 -9.89 -1.13 -14.51
CA ARG A 39 -10.83 -1.93 -13.72
C ARG A 39 -10.66 -3.43 -13.95
N LEU A 40 -10.41 -3.84 -15.19
CA LEU A 40 -10.15 -5.25 -15.52
C LEU A 40 -8.83 -5.74 -14.92
N GLU A 41 -7.74 -4.99 -15.08
CA GLU A 41 -6.44 -5.29 -14.47
C GLU A 41 -6.57 -5.43 -12.96
N ASN A 42 -7.25 -4.49 -12.30
CA ASN A 42 -7.56 -4.55 -10.88
C ASN A 42 -8.38 -5.80 -10.54
N SER A 43 -9.35 -6.19 -11.37
CA SER A 43 -10.14 -7.40 -11.13
C SER A 43 -9.31 -8.69 -11.16
N PHE A 44 -8.19 -8.72 -11.90
CA PHE A 44 -7.27 -9.86 -11.85
C PHE A 44 -6.38 -9.83 -10.61
N LEU A 45 -5.98 -8.65 -10.14
CA LEU A 45 -5.20 -8.49 -8.91
C LEU A 45 -6.01 -8.84 -7.66
N PHE A 46 -7.27 -8.38 -7.59
CA PHE A 46 -8.16 -8.61 -6.44
C PHE A 46 -8.98 -9.90 -6.57
N GLY A 47 -9.27 -10.37 -7.79
CA GLY A 47 -9.92 -11.66 -8.02
C GLY A 47 -9.03 -12.86 -7.70
N GLY A 48 -7.71 -12.66 -7.65
CA GLY A 48 -6.78 -13.61 -7.06
C GLY A 48 -6.88 -13.68 -5.54
N MET A 49 -7.39 -12.65 -4.86
CA MET A 49 -7.48 -12.59 -3.40
C MET A 49 -8.62 -13.48 -2.87
N GLU A 50 -9.76 -13.52 -3.56
CA GLU A 50 -10.88 -14.44 -3.22
C GLU A 50 -10.56 -15.91 -3.55
N ALA A 51 -9.79 -16.18 -4.60
CA ALA A 51 -9.28 -17.51 -4.91
C ALA A 51 -8.10 -17.93 -4.00
N SER A 52 -7.53 -16.97 -3.27
CA SER A 52 -6.41 -17.14 -2.33
C SER A 52 -6.85 -16.95 -0.88
N ASN A 53 -8.09 -17.33 -0.52
CA ASN A 53 -8.45 -17.60 0.87
C ASN A 53 -7.64 -18.75 1.52
N ASN A 54 -6.53 -19.19 0.90
CA ASN A 54 -5.59 -20.17 1.41
C ASN A 54 -4.10 -19.82 1.21
N LYS A 55 -3.69 -18.59 0.82
CA LYS A 55 -2.26 -18.21 0.87
C LYS A 55 -2.02 -16.73 1.18
N GLU A 56 -1.62 -16.49 2.43
CA GLU A 56 -0.70 -15.45 2.89
C GLU A 56 -1.09 -13.98 2.64
N GLU A 57 -2.13 -13.51 3.33
CA GLU A 57 -1.86 -12.30 4.14
C GLU A 57 -0.74 -12.69 5.11
N ALA A 58 0.40 -12.00 5.08
CA ALA A 58 1.46 -12.16 6.07
C ALA A 58 0.94 -11.71 7.45
N THR A 59 0.09 -12.56 8.04
CA THR A 59 -0.44 -12.40 9.36
C THR A 59 0.70 -12.78 10.28
N LEU A 60 1.35 -11.77 10.87
CA LEU A 60 2.42 -11.99 11.83
C LEU A 60 1.91 -12.97 12.89
N THR A 61 2.64 -14.08 13.07
CA THR A 61 2.30 -15.05 14.10
C THR A 61 2.41 -14.37 15.47
N ALA A 62 1.65 -14.85 16.46
CA ALA A 62 1.72 -14.32 17.83
C ALA A 62 3.16 -14.30 18.39
N LYS A 63 4.00 -15.24 17.96
CA LYS A 63 5.43 -15.31 18.33
C LYS A 63 6.26 -14.19 17.71
N GLU A 64 5.99 -13.84 16.46
CA GLU A 64 6.67 -12.73 15.78
C GLU A 64 6.23 -11.39 16.36
N ILE A 65 4.94 -11.23 16.66
CA ILE A 65 4.41 -10.05 17.36
C ILE A 65 5.08 -9.89 18.72
N PHE A 66 5.22 -10.97 19.49
CA PHE A 66 5.89 -10.93 20.79
C PHE A 66 7.36 -10.50 20.67
N ARG A 67 8.11 -11.03 19.69
CA ARG A 67 9.50 -10.64 19.44
C ARG A 67 9.63 -9.16 19.09
N ILE A 68 8.78 -8.67 18.19
CA ILE A 68 8.74 -7.25 17.81
C ILE A 68 8.42 -6.38 19.05
N SER A 69 7.54 -6.83 19.93
CA SER A 69 7.21 -6.11 21.17
C SER A 69 8.39 -6.03 22.16
N GLU A 70 9.23 -7.06 22.22
CA GLU A 70 10.44 -7.08 23.04
C GLU A 70 11.53 -6.15 22.47
N ASP A 71 11.72 -6.20 21.15
CA ASP A 71 12.74 -5.39 20.48
C ASP A 71 12.39 -3.90 20.53
N THR A 72 11.11 -3.55 20.36
CA THR A 72 10.63 -2.17 20.51
C THR A 72 10.84 -1.62 21.93
N LYS A 73 10.64 -2.43 22.98
CA LYS A 73 10.96 -2.03 24.36
C LYS A 73 12.45 -1.77 24.57
N LYS A 74 13.32 -2.62 24.01
CA LYS A 74 14.78 -2.42 24.10
C LYS A 74 15.22 -1.14 23.41
N ILE A 75 14.71 -0.89 22.20
CA ILE A 75 14.98 0.34 21.44
C ILE A 75 14.57 1.56 22.26
N LEU A 76 13.37 1.55 22.85
CA LEU A 76 12.89 2.65 23.70
C LEU A 76 13.83 2.90 24.90
N GLY A 77 14.33 1.83 25.52
CA GLY A 77 15.30 1.94 26.61
C GLY A 77 16.62 2.58 26.19
N LEU A 78 17.12 2.24 25.00
CA LEU A 78 18.34 2.83 24.45
C LEU A 78 18.15 4.31 24.10
N LEU A 79 17.00 4.67 23.51
CA LEU A 79 16.69 6.05 23.18
C LEU A 79 16.61 6.94 24.44
N LYS A 80 15.98 6.46 25.51
CA LYS A 80 15.95 7.18 26.79
C LYS A 80 17.34 7.40 27.37
N LYS A 81 18.22 6.39 27.29
CA LYS A 81 19.61 6.53 27.74
C LYS A 81 20.38 7.55 26.91
N ALA A 82 20.20 7.53 25.58
CA ALA A 82 20.82 8.48 24.67
C ALA A 82 20.36 9.93 24.93
N GLU A 83 19.09 10.15 25.27
CA GLU A 83 18.58 11.47 25.67
C GLU A 83 19.23 11.98 26.96
N VAL A 84 19.34 11.15 27.99
CA VAL A 84 19.99 11.52 29.26
C VAL A 84 21.46 11.90 29.01
N THR A 85 22.21 11.06 28.27
CA THR A 85 23.61 11.35 27.93
C THR A 85 23.75 12.64 27.12
N ARG A 86 22.83 12.93 26.21
CA ARG A 86 22.83 14.17 25.43
C ARG A 86 22.65 15.39 26.33
N ILE A 87 21.76 15.33 27.31
CA ILE A 87 21.50 16.42 28.28
C ILE A 87 22.74 16.65 29.16
N ASP A 88 23.37 15.59 29.67
CA ASP A 88 24.56 15.69 30.50
C ASP A 88 25.74 16.36 29.77
N ILE A 89 25.92 16.04 28.47
CA ILE A 89 26.94 16.68 27.62
C ILE A 89 26.65 18.17 27.42
N ILE A 90 25.38 18.55 27.23
CA ILE A 90 24.98 19.96 27.07
C ILE A 90 25.24 20.75 28.36
N ASN A 91 24.91 20.18 29.52
CA ASN A 91 25.11 20.86 30.81
C ASN A 91 26.60 21.04 31.12
N LYS A 92 27.44 20.02 30.93
CA LYS A 92 28.89 20.15 31.13
C LYS A 92 29.53 21.25 30.27
N LYS A 93 29.09 21.40 29.01
CA LYS A 93 29.59 22.46 28.14
C LYS A 93 29.20 23.88 28.58
N LYS A 94 28.14 24.03 29.38
CA LYS A 94 27.74 25.32 29.96
C LYS A 94 28.52 25.68 31.22
N ASP A 95 29.07 24.69 31.91
CA ASP A 95 29.88 24.92 33.13
C ASP A 95 31.35 25.27 32.79
N ASP A 96 31.78 25.02 31.55
CA ASP A 96 33.14 25.29 31.03
C ASP A 96 33.27 26.65 30.29
N GLU A 97 32.17 27.43 30.15
CA GLU A 97 32.13 28.81 29.61
C GLU A 97 31.99 29.87 30.72
#